data_AF-A0A7W0KXI2-F1
#
_entry.id   AF-A0A7W0KXI2-F1
#
_cell.length_a   1.000
_cell.length_b   1.000
_cell.length_c   1.000
_cell.angle_alpha   90.00
_cell.angle_beta   90.00
_cell.angle_gamma   90.00
#
_symmetry.space_group_name_H-M   'P 1'
#
loop_
_entity.id
_entity.type
_entity.pdbx_description
1 polymer ?
#
loop_
_entity_poly.entity_id
_entity_poly.type
_entity_poly.pdbx_seq_one_letter_code
_entity_poly.pdbx_strand_id
1 'polypeptide(L)'
;MNPGPLPPHERPWRHPSELPPPPHEPTTTAGRLLILSSATLSLLLIGALAVTVTPGRGPATVSDASSATPGGQPASFASVSIQVPLPMATPVGDGHLALTTLDATVHAADWVNVQLPSGRAVRVEVVRAASAGGIAVVVLPDTTEQAVELAIGSVVPTDTVLVDGPEPTVIALSDLVALDVDDGTPVLDASGALVGLCYRRDGRRVELMPVETIPVLPPVTTVLTVASTDPPAATEPQPSTIPSSVPTSTSVDSSTPTTSVPSTTDATDPTVTSVDATPSTG
;
A
#
# COMPACT_ATOMS: atom_id res chain seq x y z
N MET A 1 28.18 12.46 70.52
CA MET A 1 29.15 11.79 69.65
C MET A 1 28.47 11.61 68.30
N ASN A 2 28.88 12.34 67.27
CA ASN A 2 28.30 12.17 65.93
C ASN A 2 28.91 10.91 65.30
N PRO A 3 28.10 9.99 64.74
CA PRO A 3 28.62 8.87 64.00
C PRO A 3 29.43 9.37 62.80
N GLY A 4 30.55 8.70 62.53
CA GLY A 4 31.41 9.02 61.38
C GLY A 4 30.69 8.80 60.04
N PRO A 5 31.22 9.37 58.94
CA PRO A 5 30.64 9.16 57.62
C PRO A 5 30.64 7.67 57.24
N LEU A 6 29.49 7.14 56.84
CA LEU A 6 29.39 5.74 56.39
C LEU A 6 30.22 5.50 55.13
N PRO A 7 30.95 4.37 55.06
CA PRO A 7 31.74 4.00 53.90
C PRO A 7 30.85 3.70 52.67
N PRO A 8 31.39 3.82 51.44
CA PRO A 8 30.59 3.80 50.21
C PRO A 8 29.77 2.52 50.01
N HIS A 9 30.26 1.39 50.50
CA HIS A 9 29.62 0.07 50.35
C HIS A 9 28.50 -0.18 51.36
N GLU A 10 28.37 0.64 52.40
CA GLU A 10 27.27 0.57 53.38
C GLU A 10 26.16 1.58 53.06
N ARG A 11 26.28 2.34 51.96
CA ARG A 11 25.20 3.22 51.51
C ARG A 11 24.12 2.36 50.86
N PRO A 12 22.86 2.42 51.32
CA PRO A 12 21.76 1.74 50.66
C PRO A 12 21.66 2.28 49.23
N TRP A 13 21.69 1.37 48.26
CA TRP A 13 21.53 1.70 46.86
C TRP A 13 20.12 2.27 46.67
N ARG A 14 20.01 3.57 46.35
CA ARG A 14 18.71 4.18 46.06
C ARG A 14 18.32 3.86 44.64
N HIS A 15 17.12 3.34 44.44
CA HIS A 15 16.60 3.10 43.11
C HIS A 15 16.53 4.44 42.35
N PRO A 16 16.87 4.50 41.04
CA PRO A 16 16.90 5.75 40.28
C PRO A 16 15.60 6.57 40.32
N SER A 17 14.46 5.92 40.56
CA SER A 17 13.14 6.56 40.71
C SER A 17 12.93 7.30 42.04
N GLU A 18 13.79 7.09 43.04
CA GLU A 18 13.73 7.81 44.33
C GLU A 18 14.58 9.08 44.34
N LEU A 19 15.42 9.28 43.32
CA LEU A 19 16.15 10.53 43.19
C LEU A 19 15.15 11.61 42.79
N PRO A 20 15.08 12.74 43.52
CA PRO A 20 14.31 13.87 43.06
C PRO A 20 14.83 14.27 41.68
N PRO A 21 13.94 14.66 40.75
CA PRO A 21 14.37 15.11 39.44
C PRO A 21 15.42 16.22 39.63
N PRO A 22 16.52 16.18 38.86
CA PRO A 22 17.56 17.19 38.99
C PRO A 22 16.89 18.57 38.83
N PRO A 23 17.26 19.56 39.65
CA PRO A 23 16.73 20.91 39.50
C PRO A 23 17.05 21.35 38.07
N HIS A 24 16.01 21.58 37.28
CA HIS A 24 16.18 22.11 35.93
C HIS A 24 16.94 23.43 36.07
N GLU A 25 18.20 23.45 35.62
CA GLU A 25 18.96 24.69 35.56
C GLU A 25 18.16 25.67 34.70
N PRO A 26 17.79 26.85 35.23
CA PRO A 26 17.12 27.84 34.43
C PRO A 26 18.09 28.24 33.33
N THR A 27 17.75 27.91 32.08
CA THR A 27 18.46 28.41 30.90
C THR A 27 18.54 29.92 31.05
N THR A 28 19.76 30.43 31.16
CA THR A 28 20.02 31.86 31.29
C THR A 28 19.30 32.60 30.17
N THR A 29 18.87 33.84 30.41
CA THR A 29 18.13 34.64 29.40
C THR A 29 18.90 34.72 28.08
N ALA A 30 20.23 34.75 28.15
CA ALA A 30 21.13 34.66 26.99
C ALA A 30 21.03 33.31 26.26
N GLY A 31 21.01 32.19 27.00
CA GLY A 31 20.81 30.85 26.42
C GLY A 31 19.47 30.71 25.72
N ARG A 32 18.39 31.26 26.28
CA ARG A 32 17.06 31.25 25.64
C ARG A 32 17.04 32.06 24.34
N LEU A 33 17.67 33.23 24.31
CA LEU A 33 17.79 34.04 23.10
C LEU A 33 18.60 33.31 22.02
N LEU A 34 19.70 32.65 22.40
CA LEU A 34 20.52 31.90 21.46
C LEU A 34 19.72 30.74 20.84
N ILE A 35 18.99 29.96 21.65
CA ILE A 35 18.13 28.86 21.17
C ILE A 35 17.02 29.36 20.24
N LEU A 36 16.35 30.47 20.60
CA LEU A 36 15.29 31.04 19.76
C LEU A 36 15.82 31.55 18.43
N SER A 37 16.99 32.21 18.42
CA SER A 37 17.61 32.72 17.21
C SER A 37 18.09 31.62 16.27
N SER A 38 18.67 30.54 16.79
CA SER A 38 19.13 29.41 15.97
C SER A 38 17.96 28.61 15.40
N ALA A 39 16.90 28.41 16.19
CA ALA A 39 15.68 27.75 15.74
C ALA A 39 14.98 28.52 14.62
N THR A 40 14.84 29.84 14.78
CA THR A 40 14.22 30.70 13.74
C THR A 40 15.05 30.77 12.47
N LEU A 41 16.38 30.90 12.58
CA LEU A 41 17.27 30.88 11.42
C LEU A 41 17.19 29.55 10.66
N SER A 42 17.17 28.42 11.37
CA SER A 42 17.04 27.09 10.77
C SER A 42 15.72 26.93 10.02
N LEU A 43 14.61 27.39 10.60
CA LEU A 43 13.28 27.30 9.99
C LEU A 43 13.17 28.17 8.73
N LEU A 44 13.78 29.36 8.73
CA LEU A 44 13.83 30.24 7.56
C LEU A 44 14.65 29.61 6.42
N LEU A 45 15.78 28.97 6.74
CA LEU A 45 16.61 28.26 5.76
C LEU A 45 15.87 27.08 5.12
N ILE A 46 15.14 26.28 5.92
CA ILE A 46 14.31 25.18 5.42
C ILE A 46 13.19 25.70 4.52
N GLY A 47 12.54 26.81 4.91
CA GLY A 47 11.50 27.46 4.11
C GLY A 47 12.03 27.96 2.76
N ALA A 48 13.19 28.60 2.74
CA ALA A 48 13.85 29.04 1.51
C ALA A 48 14.19 27.84 0.60
N LEU A 49 14.75 26.76 1.17
CA LEU A 49 15.07 25.55 0.41
C LEU A 49 13.80 24.94 -0.21
N ALA A 50 12.72 24.85 0.56
CA ALA A 50 11.44 24.33 0.07
C ALA A 50 10.91 25.14 -1.12
N VAL A 51 11.00 26.48 -1.08
CA VAL A 51 10.58 27.34 -2.20
C VAL A 51 11.48 27.13 -3.43
N THR A 52 12.79 26.94 -3.24
CA THR A 52 13.71 26.75 -4.38
C THR A 52 13.57 25.39 -5.07
N VAL A 53 13.17 24.35 -4.35
CA VAL A 53 13.07 22.98 -4.88
C VAL A 53 11.65 22.66 -5.36
N THR A 54 10.64 23.43 -4.95
CA THR A 54 9.26 23.23 -5.43
C THR A 54 9.13 23.78 -6.86
N PRO A 55 8.91 22.93 -7.89
CA PRO A 55 8.73 23.39 -9.27
C PRO A 55 7.53 24.33 -9.34
N GLY A 56 7.72 25.51 -9.90
CA GLY A 56 6.63 26.49 -10.07
C GLY A 56 5.49 25.85 -10.86
N ARG A 57 4.31 25.71 -10.25
CA ARG A 57 3.07 25.43 -10.98
C ARG A 57 2.82 26.63 -11.88
N GLY A 58 3.23 26.52 -13.14
CA GLY A 58 2.80 27.45 -14.17
C GLY A 58 1.27 27.48 -14.22
N PRO A 59 0.65 28.63 -14.53
CA PRO A 59 -0.80 28.67 -14.72
C PRO A 59 -1.15 27.68 -15.82
N ALA A 60 -1.97 26.68 -15.48
CA ALA A 60 -2.50 25.74 -16.45
C ALA A 60 -3.38 26.50 -17.44
N THR A 61 -2.81 26.90 -18.57
CA THR A 61 -3.57 27.29 -19.76
C THR A 61 -4.34 26.07 -20.23
N VAL A 62 -5.61 26.00 -19.86
CA VAL A 62 -6.59 25.10 -20.47
C VAL A 62 -6.73 25.54 -21.92
N SER A 63 -6.03 24.85 -22.82
CA SER A 63 -6.22 25.03 -24.26
C SER A 63 -7.45 24.21 -24.68
N ASP A 64 -8.60 24.88 -24.75
CA ASP A 64 -9.74 24.39 -25.51
C ASP A 64 -9.33 24.29 -26.99
N ALA A 65 -9.00 23.08 -27.44
CA ALA A 65 -8.71 22.79 -28.83
C ALA A 65 -10.02 22.66 -29.62
N SER A 66 -10.54 23.80 -30.06
CA SER A 66 -11.46 23.87 -31.19
C SER A 66 -10.96 24.91 -32.18
N SER A 67 -10.33 24.45 -33.27
CA SER A 67 -10.59 24.97 -34.62
C SER A 67 -9.64 24.33 -35.64
N ALA A 68 -10.25 23.81 -36.70
CA ALA A 68 -9.61 23.31 -37.89
C ALA A 68 -8.94 24.44 -38.69
N THR A 69 -7.72 24.22 -39.20
CA THR A 69 -7.15 24.90 -40.38
C THR A 69 -6.05 24.01 -40.96
N PRO A 70 -6.10 23.63 -42.26
CA PRO A 70 -5.02 22.90 -42.90
C PRO A 70 -4.05 23.87 -43.58
N GLY A 71 -2.77 23.85 -43.21
CA GLY A 71 -1.72 24.54 -43.97
C GLY A 71 -0.63 25.17 -43.11
N GLY A 72 0.09 24.37 -42.35
CA GLY A 72 1.26 24.84 -41.59
C GLY A 72 1.98 23.65 -40.99
N GLN A 73 3.22 23.45 -41.41
CA GLN A 73 4.10 22.38 -40.96
C GLN A 73 4.12 22.34 -39.41
N PRO A 74 3.67 21.26 -38.75
CA PRO A 74 3.52 21.25 -37.31
C PRO A 74 4.90 21.27 -36.66
N ALA A 75 5.14 22.29 -35.83
CA ALA A 75 6.20 22.23 -34.85
C ALA A 75 5.91 21.04 -33.93
N SER A 76 6.84 20.08 -33.88
CA SER A 76 6.75 18.91 -33.01
C SER A 76 6.88 19.38 -31.55
N PHE A 77 5.76 19.60 -30.90
CA PHE A 77 5.73 19.75 -29.45
C PHE A 77 5.81 18.34 -28.86
N ALA A 78 6.92 18.03 -28.18
CA ALA A 78 7.02 16.79 -27.41
C ALA A 78 5.94 16.82 -26.32
N SER A 79 4.93 15.96 -26.44
CA SER A 79 3.91 15.77 -25.43
C SER A 79 4.59 15.21 -24.18
N VAL A 80 4.76 16.05 -23.15
CA VAL A 80 5.18 15.59 -21.82
C VAL A 80 3.96 14.87 -21.22
N SER A 81 3.94 13.55 -21.31
CA SER A 81 2.96 12.74 -20.60
C SER A 81 3.33 12.74 -19.13
N ILE A 82 2.60 13.51 -18.31
CA ILE A 82 2.72 13.47 -16.86
C ILE A 82 2.00 12.19 -16.40
N GLN A 83 2.77 11.12 -16.24
CA GLN A 83 2.25 9.87 -15.70
C GLN A 83 2.03 10.06 -14.20
N VAL A 84 0.76 10.24 -13.81
CA VAL A 84 0.39 10.29 -12.39
C VAL A 84 0.54 8.86 -11.84
N PRO A 85 1.39 8.63 -10.82
CA PRO A 85 1.54 7.30 -10.25
C PRO A 85 0.20 6.84 -9.66
N LEU A 86 -0.20 5.61 -9.99
CA LEU A 86 -1.38 4.99 -9.41
C LEU A 86 -1.00 4.37 -8.06
N PRO A 87 -1.87 4.45 -7.05
CA PRO A 87 -1.61 3.80 -5.77
C PRO A 87 -1.57 2.29 -5.93
N MET A 88 -0.68 1.62 -5.19
CA MET A 88 -0.62 0.16 -5.21
C MET A 88 -1.74 -0.48 -4.38
N ALA A 89 -2.23 -1.62 -4.84
CA ALA A 89 -3.19 -2.45 -4.12
C ALA A 89 -2.74 -3.92 -4.14
N THR A 90 -2.52 -4.48 -2.95
CA THR A 90 -1.99 -5.84 -2.78
C THR A 90 -3.14 -6.84 -2.60
N PRO A 91 -3.33 -7.81 -3.51
CA PRO A 91 -4.34 -8.86 -3.35
C PRO A 91 -4.08 -9.72 -2.11
N VAL A 92 -5.12 -10.02 -1.34
CA VAL A 92 -5.03 -10.79 -0.09
C VAL A 92 -6.06 -11.91 -0.03
N GLY A 93 -5.73 -12.98 0.70
CA GLY A 93 -6.66 -14.08 0.96
C GLY A 93 -7.01 -14.88 -0.29
N ASP A 94 -8.28 -14.83 -0.70
CA ASP A 94 -8.80 -15.54 -1.88
C ASP A 94 -8.62 -14.78 -3.20
N GLY A 95 -8.05 -13.57 -3.14
CA GLY A 95 -7.77 -12.73 -4.30
C GLY A 95 -8.92 -11.80 -4.70
N HIS A 96 -10.09 -11.89 -4.08
CA HIS A 96 -11.20 -10.97 -4.36
C HIS A 96 -11.08 -9.64 -3.60
N LEU A 97 -10.19 -9.57 -2.61
CA LEU A 97 -9.92 -8.38 -1.82
C LEU A 97 -8.47 -7.93 -2.04
N ALA A 98 -8.26 -6.62 -1.97
CA ALA A 98 -6.93 -6.04 -1.86
C ALA A 98 -6.85 -5.02 -0.73
N LEU A 99 -5.63 -4.80 -0.28
CA LEU A 99 -5.29 -3.75 0.66
C LEU A 99 -4.55 -2.63 -0.06
N THR A 100 -4.89 -1.39 0.27
CA THR A 100 -4.21 -0.18 -0.20
C THR A 100 -4.12 0.83 0.94
N THR A 101 -3.38 1.92 0.75
CA THR A 101 -3.33 3.00 1.75
C THR A 101 -4.63 3.79 1.74
N LEU A 102 -5.02 4.32 2.89
CA LEU A 102 -6.22 5.13 3.03
C LEU A 102 -6.10 6.40 2.19
N ASP A 103 -4.93 7.04 2.19
CA ASP A 103 -4.66 8.25 1.40
C ASP A 103 -4.89 8.05 -0.10
N ALA A 104 -4.65 6.84 -0.62
CA ALA A 104 -4.99 6.49 -2.00
C ALA A 104 -6.49 6.57 -2.29
N THR A 105 -7.33 6.40 -1.26
CA THR A 105 -8.79 6.39 -1.37
C THR A 105 -9.47 7.69 -0.93
N VAL A 106 -8.74 8.64 -0.32
CA VAL A 106 -9.32 9.89 0.24
C VAL A 106 -10.08 10.73 -0.79
N HIS A 107 -9.69 10.64 -2.07
CA HIS A 107 -10.34 11.36 -3.17
C HIS A 107 -11.28 10.50 -4.03
N ALA A 108 -11.44 9.22 -3.68
CA ALA A 108 -12.32 8.29 -4.37
C ALA A 108 -13.67 8.22 -3.62
N ALA A 109 -14.77 8.57 -4.31
CA ALA A 109 -16.10 8.48 -3.73
C ALA A 109 -16.49 7.01 -3.46
N ASP A 110 -16.44 6.18 -4.51
CA ASP A 110 -16.80 4.75 -4.42
C ASP A 110 -15.80 3.84 -5.16
N TRP A 111 -15.06 4.40 -6.14
CA TRP A 111 -14.14 3.67 -7.00
C TRP A 111 -12.79 4.37 -7.09
N VAL A 112 -11.71 3.59 -7.09
CA VAL A 112 -10.35 4.08 -7.27
C VAL A 112 -9.65 3.25 -8.36
N ASN A 113 -8.77 3.88 -9.13
CA ASN A 113 -7.86 3.14 -10.01
C ASN A 113 -6.59 2.85 -9.21
N VAL A 114 -6.21 1.59 -9.15
CA VAL A 114 -5.03 1.10 -8.42
C VAL A 114 -4.12 0.34 -9.38
N GLN A 115 -2.85 0.23 -9.03
CA GLN A 115 -1.89 -0.64 -9.68
C GLN A 115 -1.69 -1.90 -8.84
N LEU A 116 -1.74 -3.07 -9.46
CA LEU A 116 -1.45 -4.35 -8.80
C LEU A 116 0.06 -4.61 -8.82
N PRO A 117 0.60 -5.53 -8.00
CA PRO A 117 2.02 -5.89 -8.02
C PRO A 117 2.53 -6.34 -9.40
N SER A 118 1.66 -6.88 -10.25
CA SER A 118 1.95 -7.19 -11.66
C SER A 118 2.21 -5.96 -12.55
N GLY A 119 2.01 -4.75 -12.04
CA GLY A 119 2.05 -3.48 -12.78
C GLY A 119 0.76 -3.14 -13.52
N ARG A 120 -0.24 -4.03 -13.52
CA ARG A 120 -1.53 -3.79 -14.19
C ARG A 120 -2.38 -2.79 -13.40
N ALA A 121 -2.96 -1.82 -14.11
CA ALA A 121 -3.93 -0.90 -13.52
C ALA A 121 -5.35 -1.47 -13.58
N VAL A 122 -6.07 -1.41 -12.47
CA VAL A 122 -7.45 -1.92 -12.33
C VAL A 122 -8.31 -0.91 -11.58
N ARG A 123 -9.57 -0.77 -11.98
CA ARG A 123 -10.58 0.00 -11.23
C ARG A 123 -11.22 -0.90 -10.18
N VAL A 124 -11.20 -0.47 -8.92
CA VAL A 124 -11.65 -1.25 -7.76
C VAL A 124 -12.66 -0.47 -6.94
N GLU A 125 -13.56 -1.18 -6.27
CA GLU A 125 -14.57 -0.61 -5.38
C GLU A 125 -13.99 -0.48 -3.96
N VAL A 126 -14.21 0.66 -3.30
CA VAL A 126 -13.77 0.87 -1.92
C VAL A 126 -14.82 0.34 -0.97
N VAL A 127 -14.57 -0.82 -0.35
CA VAL A 127 -15.51 -1.43 0.61
C VAL A 127 -15.43 -0.76 1.96
N ARG A 128 -14.21 -0.48 2.41
CA ARG A 128 -14.00 0.02 3.77
C ARG A 128 -12.71 0.83 3.88
N ALA A 129 -12.87 2.06 4.36
CA ALA A 129 -11.79 2.94 4.77
C ALA A 129 -11.69 2.94 6.30
N ALA A 130 -10.59 2.46 6.88
CA ALA A 130 -10.37 2.52 8.32
C ALA A 130 -9.38 3.61 8.69
N SER A 131 -9.91 4.69 9.28
CA SER A 131 -9.11 5.86 9.69
C SER A 131 -8.05 5.53 10.75
N ALA A 132 -8.28 4.50 11.57
CA ALA A 132 -7.40 4.17 12.69
C ALA A 132 -6.10 3.46 12.28
N GLY A 133 -6.09 2.78 11.12
CA GLY A 133 -4.93 2.04 10.63
C GLY A 133 -4.29 2.64 9.38
N GLY A 134 -4.95 3.59 8.72
CA GLY A 134 -4.47 4.14 7.45
C GLY A 134 -4.54 3.14 6.29
N ILE A 135 -5.22 2.01 6.45
CA ILE A 135 -5.44 0.99 5.43
C ILE A 135 -6.88 1.08 4.91
N ALA A 136 -7.04 0.96 3.60
CA ALA A 136 -8.31 0.77 2.94
C ALA A 136 -8.39 -0.64 2.33
N VAL A 137 -9.59 -1.22 2.38
CA VAL A 137 -9.91 -2.51 1.77
C VAL A 137 -10.74 -2.26 0.51
N VAL A 138 -10.29 -2.83 -0.59
CA VAL A 138 -10.93 -2.69 -1.91
C VAL A 138 -11.32 -4.06 -2.47
N VAL A 139 -12.34 -4.10 -3.31
CA VAL A 139 -12.74 -5.32 -4.05
C VAL A 139 -12.09 -5.32 -5.41
N LEU A 140 -11.40 -6.42 -5.70
CA LEU A 140 -10.83 -6.66 -7.02
C LEU A 140 -11.88 -7.34 -7.91
N PRO A 141 -12.09 -6.85 -9.15
CA PRO A 141 -12.85 -7.61 -10.13
C PRO A 141 -12.07 -8.89 -10.47
N ASP A 142 -12.77 -10.03 -10.55
CA ASP A 142 -12.26 -11.38 -10.77
C ASP A 142 -10.84 -11.41 -11.36
N THR A 143 -9.89 -11.69 -10.49
CA THR A 143 -8.47 -11.50 -10.74
C THR A 143 -7.75 -12.82 -10.57
N THR A 144 -6.85 -13.12 -11.50
CA THR A 144 -5.94 -14.27 -11.45
C THR A 144 -4.62 -13.94 -10.75
N GLU A 145 -4.54 -12.79 -10.09
CA GLU A 145 -3.34 -12.37 -9.38
C GLU A 145 -3.10 -13.24 -8.16
N GLN A 146 -1.82 -13.44 -7.84
CA GLN A 146 -1.45 -14.21 -6.67
C GLN A 146 -1.79 -13.42 -5.41
N ALA A 147 -2.77 -13.92 -4.67
CA ALA A 147 -3.12 -13.38 -3.37
C ALA A 147 -2.06 -13.75 -2.33
N VAL A 148 -1.75 -12.80 -1.46
CA VAL A 148 -0.79 -12.98 -0.37
C VAL A 148 -1.53 -13.30 0.92
N GLU A 149 -0.97 -14.18 1.74
CA GLU A 149 -1.48 -14.48 3.07
C GLU A 149 -1.11 -13.36 4.05
N LEU A 150 -1.98 -13.05 5.02
CA LEU A 150 -1.66 -12.06 6.05
C LEU A 150 -0.78 -12.71 7.11
N ALA A 151 0.35 -12.07 7.44
CA ALA A 151 1.22 -12.56 8.50
C ALA A 151 0.50 -12.56 9.86
N ILE A 152 0.74 -13.60 10.65
CA ILE A 152 0.21 -13.72 12.01
C ILE A 152 1.33 -13.41 12.99
N GLY A 153 1.26 -12.25 13.64
CA GLY A 153 2.22 -11.84 14.66
C GLY A 153 2.67 -10.40 14.50
N SER A 154 3.46 -9.95 15.46
CA SER A 154 4.10 -8.64 15.41
C SER A 154 5.52 -8.79 14.85
N VAL A 155 5.89 -7.92 13.93
CA VAL A 155 7.24 -7.86 13.35
C VAL A 155 8.17 -7.02 14.23
N VAL A 156 9.42 -7.45 14.36
CA VAL A 156 10.45 -6.69 15.08
C VAL A 156 11.38 -5.97 14.11
N PRO A 157 11.99 -4.83 14.48
CA PRO A 157 12.84 -4.04 13.57
C PRO A 157 14.04 -4.80 12.97
N THR A 158 14.49 -5.88 13.61
CA THR A 158 15.60 -6.72 13.13
C THR A 158 15.16 -7.82 12.16
N ASP A 159 13.86 -8.00 11.94
CA ASP A 159 13.36 -9.00 11.00
C ASP A 159 13.77 -8.65 9.58
N THR A 160 14.08 -9.69 8.79
CA THR A 160 14.34 -9.56 7.37
C THR A 160 13.03 -9.63 6.61
N VAL A 161 12.78 -8.64 5.76
CA VAL A 161 11.55 -8.50 4.98
C VAL A 161 11.88 -8.32 3.49
N LEU A 162 10.96 -8.75 2.64
CA LEU A 162 10.96 -8.50 1.21
C LEU A 162 10.00 -7.34 0.91
N VAL A 163 10.53 -6.25 0.33
CA VAL A 163 9.72 -5.14 -0.18
C VAL A 163 9.44 -5.41 -1.66
N ASP A 164 8.19 -5.76 -1.97
CA ASP A 164 7.75 -6.24 -3.28
C ASP A 164 7.26 -5.08 -4.16
N GLY A 165 8.20 -4.22 -4.54
CA GLY A 165 8.01 -3.13 -5.49
C GLY A 165 8.46 -3.49 -6.92
N PRO A 166 8.64 -2.50 -7.82
CA PRO A 166 9.13 -2.74 -9.18
C PRO A 166 10.48 -3.47 -9.24
N GLU A 167 11.33 -3.22 -8.24
CA GLU A 167 12.57 -3.94 -7.99
C GLU A 167 12.52 -4.57 -6.59
N PRO A 168 12.12 -5.86 -6.49
CA PRO A 168 11.98 -6.53 -5.20
C PRO A 168 13.30 -6.53 -4.42
N THR A 169 13.26 -6.05 -3.18
CA THR A 169 14.46 -5.86 -2.36
C THR A 169 14.31 -6.50 -0.98
N VAL A 170 15.30 -7.28 -0.54
CA VAL A 170 15.33 -7.90 0.78
C VAL A 170 16.19 -7.07 1.73
N ILE A 171 15.62 -6.60 2.84
CA ILE A 171 16.28 -5.71 3.81
C ILE A 171 15.88 -6.06 5.24
N ALA A 172 16.59 -5.50 6.23
CA ALA A 172 16.09 -5.46 7.60
C ALA A 172 14.94 -4.44 7.70
N LEU A 173 13.92 -4.72 8.51
CA LEU A 173 12.77 -3.83 8.67
C LEU A 173 13.19 -2.43 9.15
N SER A 174 14.25 -2.31 9.95
CA SER A 174 14.81 -1.02 10.39
C SER A 174 15.32 -0.13 9.25
N ASP A 175 15.67 -0.73 8.11
CA ASP A 175 16.29 -0.03 6.97
C ASP A 175 15.25 0.48 5.97
N LEU A 176 13.96 0.19 6.20
CA LEU A 176 12.86 0.56 5.32
C LEU A 176 12.75 2.09 5.12
N VAL A 177 13.18 2.88 6.11
CA VAL A 177 13.24 4.35 6.05
C VAL A 177 14.18 4.89 4.97
N ALA A 178 15.13 4.09 4.50
CA ALA A 178 16.10 4.48 3.48
C ALA A 178 15.64 4.13 2.05
N LEU A 179 14.56 3.37 1.90
CA LEU A 179 14.03 2.99 0.59
C LEU A 179 13.23 4.12 -0.05
N ASP A 180 13.31 4.21 -1.37
CA ASP A 180 12.43 5.04 -2.21
C ASP A 180 11.47 4.11 -2.96
N VAL A 181 10.33 3.85 -2.33
CA VAL A 181 9.26 2.99 -2.87
C VAL A 181 7.93 3.72 -2.86
N ASP A 182 7.01 3.29 -3.71
CA ASP A 182 5.69 3.88 -3.82
C ASP A 182 4.82 3.57 -2.59
N ASP A 183 3.83 4.43 -2.35
CA ASP A 183 2.85 4.19 -1.29
C ASP A 183 1.98 2.97 -1.63
N GLY A 184 1.77 2.11 -0.63
CA GLY A 184 1.04 0.86 -0.78
C GLY A 184 1.89 -0.32 -1.26
N THR A 185 3.21 -0.15 -1.47
CA THR A 185 4.09 -1.28 -1.80
C THR A 185 4.04 -2.35 -0.69
N PRO A 186 3.78 -3.63 -1.01
CA PRO A 186 3.72 -4.70 -0.03
C PRO A 186 5.08 -5.00 0.60
N VAL A 187 5.04 -5.29 1.91
CA VAL A 187 6.19 -5.78 2.68
C VAL A 187 5.85 -7.17 3.18
N LEU A 188 6.66 -8.15 2.79
CA LEU A 188 6.47 -9.57 3.07
C LEU A 188 7.54 -10.07 4.05
N ASP A 189 7.20 -11.02 4.92
CA ASP A 189 8.19 -11.73 5.74
C ASP A 189 8.95 -12.80 4.94
N ALA A 190 9.84 -13.52 5.61
CA ALA A 190 10.62 -14.61 5.00
C ALA A 190 9.78 -15.80 4.51
N SER A 191 8.53 -15.93 4.95
CA SER A 191 7.58 -16.95 4.46
C SER A 191 6.78 -16.48 3.24
N GLY A 192 6.89 -15.19 2.90
CA GLY A 192 6.09 -14.55 1.85
C GLY A 192 4.74 -14.04 2.34
N ALA A 193 4.48 -14.00 3.65
CA ALA A 193 3.25 -13.46 4.20
C ALA A 193 3.34 -11.94 4.36
N LEU A 194 2.24 -11.23 4.11
CA LEU A 194 2.14 -9.78 4.16
C LEU A 194 2.19 -9.28 5.61
N VAL A 195 3.25 -8.54 5.96
CA VAL A 195 3.42 -7.94 7.29
C VAL A 195 2.92 -6.49 7.35
N GLY A 196 2.89 -5.80 6.21
CA GLY A 196 2.38 -4.44 6.12
C GLY A 196 2.50 -3.84 4.73
N LEU A 197 2.11 -2.58 4.63
CA LEU A 197 2.26 -1.76 3.43
C LEU A 197 3.24 -0.63 3.72
N CYS A 198 4.09 -0.30 2.75
CA CYS A 198 4.88 0.92 2.78
C CYS A 198 3.95 2.13 2.71
N TYR A 199 4.20 3.13 3.55
CA TYR A 199 3.52 4.42 3.46
C TYR A 199 4.50 5.56 3.75
N ARG A 200 4.36 6.67 3.04
CA ARG A 200 5.18 7.86 3.24
C ARG A 200 4.56 8.77 4.27
N ARG A 201 5.14 8.80 5.45
CA ARG A 201 4.84 9.83 6.43
C ARG A 201 5.41 11.17 5.98
N ASP A 202 4.56 12.20 5.93
CA ASP A 202 4.90 13.56 5.51
C ASP A 202 5.56 13.64 4.12
N GLY A 203 5.32 12.64 3.25
CA GLY A 203 5.87 12.57 1.90
C GLY A 203 7.40 12.36 1.84
N ARG A 204 8.07 12.00 2.94
CA ARG A 204 9.54 11.95 2.99
C ARG A 204 10.14 10.66 3.54
N ARG A 205 9.48 9.99 4.46
CA ARG A 205 10.00 8.78 5.10
C ARG A 205 9.05 7.64 4.87
N VAL A 206 9.57 6.56 4.30
CA VAL A 206 8.83 5.32 4.19
C VAL A 206 8.81 4.67 5.57
N GLU A 207 7.60 4.39 6.05
CA GLU A 207 7.34 3.66 7.28
C GLU A 207 6.50 2.43 6.95
N LEU A 208 6.51 1.43 7.84
CA LEU A 208 5.65 0.26 7.73
C LEU A 208 4.29 0.56 8.36
N MET A 209 3.23 0.35 7.60
CA MET A 209 1.86 0.30 8.10
C MET A 209 1.48 -1.17 8.32
N PRO A 210 1.48 -1.66 9.57
CA PRO A 210 1.38 -3.10 9.82
C PRO A 210 -0.05 -3.61 9.61
N VAL A 211 -0.17 -4.84 9.07
CA VAL A 211 -1.48 -5.46 8.79
C VAL A 211 -2.31 -5.75 10.04
N GLU A 212 -1.70 -5.76 11.22
CA GLU A 212 -2.41 -5.89 12.50
C GLU A 212 -3.37 -4.71 12.78
N THR A 213 -3.19 -3.59 12.08
CA THR A 213 -4.08 -2.43 12.14
C THR A 213 -5.30 -2.55 11.22
N ILE A 214 -5.36 -3.60 10.39
CA ILE A 214 -6.49 -3.84 9.51
C ILE A 214 -7.73 -4.14 10.37
N PRO A 215 -8.83 -3.41 10.17
CA PRO A 215 -10.09 -3.76 10.83
C PRO A 215 -10.50 -5.17 10.44
N VAL A 216 -11.04 -5.94 11.39
CA VAL A 216 -11.59 -7.29 11.12
C VAL A 216 -12.41 -7.26 9.83
N LEU A 217 -11.94 -8.00 8.81
CA LEU A 217 -12.55 -8.03 7.50
C LEU A 217 -13.95 -8.64 7.62
N PRO A 218 -14.97 -8.06 6.98
CA PRO A 218 -16.28 -8.70 6.92
C PRO A 218 -16.15 -10.04 6.19
N PRO A 219 -16.96 -11.06 6.54
CA PRO A 219 -16.98 -12.31 5.78
C PRO A 219 -17.37 -12.03 4.33
N VAL A 220 -16.56 -12.53 3.39
CA VAL A 220 -16.65 -12.33 1.93
C VAL A 220 -18.06 -12.57 1.39
N THR A 221 -18.82 -13.48 2.02
CA THR A 221 -20.21 -13.82 1.65
C THR A 221 -21.17 -12.62 1.65
N THR A 222 -20.87 -11.56 2.42
CA THR A 222 -21.77 -10.40 2.54
C THR A 222 -21.56 -9.40 1.40
N VAL A 223 -20.34 -9.30 0.86
CA VAL A 223 -19.97 -8.23 -0.10
C VAL A 223 -20.47 -8.55 -1.51
N LEU A 224 -20.38 -9.83 -1.92
CA LEU A 224 -20.87 -10.28 -3.24
C LEU A 224 -22.41 -10.16 -3.38
N THR A 225 -23.15 -10.09 -2.27
CA THR A 225 -24.61 -9.96 -2.31
C THR A 225 -25.06 -8.53 -2.66
N VAL A 226 -24.26 -7.50 -2.38
CA VAL A 226 -24.64 -6.10 -2.65
C VAL A 226 -24.39 -5.72 -4.11
N ALA A 227 -23.29 -6.21 -4.71
CA ALA A 227 -22.92 -5.92 -6.10
C ALA A 227 -23.82 -6.60 -7.15
N SER A 228 -24.64 -7.58 -6.76
CA SER A 228 -25.64 -8.22 -7.65
C SER A 228 -27.06 -7.66 -7.48
N THR A 229 -27.21 -6.46 -6.88
CA THR A 229 -28.51 -5.77 -6.92
C THR A 229 -28.70 -5.22 -8.33
N ASP A 230 -29.33 -6.04 -9.17
CA ASP A 230 -29.92 -5.66 -10.45
C ASP A 230 -30.62 -4.30 -10.27
N PRO A 231 -30.24 -3.24 -11.01
CA PRO A 231 -30.89 -1.95 -10.87
C PRO A 231 -32.41 -2.15 -11.01
N PRO A 232 -33.24 -1.56 -10.14
CA PRO A 232 -34.68 -1.70 -10.23
C PRO A 232 -35.08 -1.35 -11.66
N ALA A 233 -35.65 -2.34 -12.36
CA ALA A 233 -36.02 -2.27 -13.75
C ALA A 233 -36.54 -0.87 -14.05
N ALA A 234 -35.76 -0.10 -14.82
CA ALA A 234 -36.19 1.19 -15.31
C ALA A 234 -37.55 0.94 -15.97
N THR A 235 -38.58 1.63 -15.48
CA THR A 235 -39.88 1.63 -16.13
C THR A 235 -39.65 2.22 -17.52
N GLU A 236 -39.53 1.32 -18.50
CA GLU A 236 -39.34 1.65 -19.90
C GLU A 236 -40.53 2.53 -20.34
N PRO A 237 -40.30 3.74 -20.88
CA PRO A 237 -41.36 4.48 -21.53
C PRO A 237 -41.84 3.63 -22.72
N GLN A 238 -43.13 3.25 -22.70
CA GLN A 238 -43.77 2.43 -23.72
C GLN A 238 -43.40 2.90 -25.14
N PRO A 239 -42.80 2.04 -25.97
CA PRO A 239 -42.63 2.33 -27.39
C PRO A 239 -44.00 2.33 -28.07
N SER A 240 -44.32 3.43 -28.77
CA SER A 240 -45.45 3.46 -29.70
C SER A 240 -45.24 2.44 -30.81
N THR A 241 -46.22 1.54 -30.95
CA THR A 241 -46.28 0.49 -31.95
C THR A 241 -46.43 1.07 -33.36
N ILE A 242 -45.41 0.90 -34.19
CA ILE A 242 -45.56 0.91 -35.65
C ILE A 242 -45.40 -0.55 -36.12
N PRO A 243 -46.41 -1.14 -36.77
CA PRO A 243 -46.33 -2.52 -37.25
C PRO A 243 -45.41 -2.58 -38.47
N SER A 244 -44.31 -3.33 -38.37
CA SER A 244 -43.46 -3.66 -39.52
C SER A 244 -43.35 -5.17 -39.67
N SER A 245 -43.87 -5.65 -40.78
CA SER A 245 -43.94 -7.03 -41.24
C SER A 245 -42.56 -7.63 -41.57
N VAL A 246 -42.22 -8.75 -40.93
CA VAL A 246 -41.78 -10.07 -41.49
C VAL A 246 -40.91 -10.01 -42.78
N PRO A 247 -39.74 -10.68 -42.88
CA PRO A 247 -39.72 -12.16 -42.81
C PRO A 247 -38.58 -12.89 -42.08
N THR A 248 -39.03 -14.00 -41.51
CA THR A 248 -38.37 -15.24 -41.12
C THR A 248 -37.24 -15.66 -42.06
N SER A 249 -36.09 -16.00 -41.47
CA SER A 249 -35.09 -16.86 -42.12
C SER A 249 -34.62 -17.90 -41.12
N THR A 250 -34.96 -19.14 -41.44
CA THR A 250 -34.59 -20.39 -40.78
C THR A 250 -33.22 -20.82 -41.30
N SER A 251 -32.25 -21.16 -40.43
CA SER A 251 -31.10 -21.99 -40.83
C SER A 251 -30.42 -22.64 -39.61
N VAL A 252 -30.80 -23.87 -39.27
CA VAL A 252 -30.08 -25.17 -39.40
C VAL A 252 -28.89 -25.38 -38.44
N ASP A 253 -29.06 -26.42 -37.61
CA ASP A 253 -28.08 -27.13 -36.77
C ASP A 253 -26.77 -27.47 -37.50
N SER A 254 -25.66 -27.52 -36.74
CA SER A 254 -24.58 -28.48 -37.02
C SER A 254 -23.80 -28.81 -35.75
N SER A 255 -23.77 -30.09 -35.43
CA SER A 255 -23.24 -30.72 -34.22
C SER A 255 -21.81 -31.26 -34.42
N THR A 256 -21.03 -31.30 -33.32
CA THR A 256 -19.94 -32.25 -32.96
C THR A 256 -18.61 -32.23 -33.75
N PRO A 257 -17.46 -32.76 -33.23
CA PRO A 257 -17.24 -33.55 -32.01
C PRO A 257 -16.08 -33.10 -31.08
N THR A 258 -16.09 -33.73 -29.91
CA THR A 258 -15.09 -33.80 -28.83
C THR A 258 -13.74 -34.37 -29.29
N THR A 259 -12.63 -33.81 -28.82
CA THR A 259 -11.29 -34.45 -28.83
C THR A 259 -10.72 -34.44 -27.41
N SER A 260 -10.71 -35.60 -26.77
CA SER A 260 -10.07 -35.86 -25.49
C SER A 260 -8.68 -36.45 -25.73
N VAL A 261 -7.63 -35.80 -25.24
CA VAL A 261 -6.26 -36.32 -25.21
C VAL A 261 -5.92 -36.73 -23.78
N PRO A 262 -5.45 -37.97 -23.53
CA PRO A 262 -4.90 -38.35 -22.23
C PRO A 262 -3.41 -37.94 -22.17
N SER A 263 -3.05 -37.13 -21.17
CA SER A 263 -1.65 -36.88 -20.82
C SER A 263 -1.31 -37.65 -19.56
N THR A 264 -0.61 -38.77 -19.76
CA THR A 264 0.15 -39.50 -18.77
C THR A 264 1.31 -38.60 -18.30
N THR A 265 1.50 -38.41 -17.00
CA THR A 265 2.75 -37.88 -16.48
C THR A 265 3.16 -38.69 -15.25
N ASP A 266 4.37 -39.22 -15.38
CA ASP A 266 5.10 -40.10 -14.49
C ASP A 266 5.19 -39.57 -13.05
N ALA A 267 4.92 -40.48 -12.12
CA ALA A 267 5.33 -40.35 -10.73
C ALA A 267 6.83 -40.69 -10.65
N THR A 268 7.68 -39.67 -10.49
CA THR A 268 9.06 -39.89 -10.05
C THR A 268 9.12 -39.65 -8.54
N ASP A 269 9.30 -40.75 -7.82
CA ASP A 269 9.51 -40.87 -6.39
C ASP A 269 10.94 -40.39 -6.02
N PRO A 270 11.13 -39.33 -5.22
CA PRO A 270 12.41 -39.08 -4.60
C PRO A 270 12.52 -39.88 -3.30
N THR A 271 13.25 -41.00 -3.40
CA THR A 271 13.85 -41.70 -2.25
C THR A 271 14.66 -40.72 -1.40
N VAL A 272 14.14 -40.34 -0.23
CA VAL A 272 14.92 -39.60 0.78
C VAL A 272 15.57 -40.62 1.72
N THR A 273 16.88 -40.78 1.59
CA THR A 273 17.75 -41.51 2.51
C THR A 273 17.89 -40.71 3.80
N SER A 274 17.31 -41.21 4.90
CA SER A 274 17.58 -40.70 6.25
C SER A 274 18.98 -41.13 6.68
N VAL A 275 19.92 -40.18 6.70
CA VAL A 275 21.23 -40.36 7.33
C VAL A 275 21.10 -39.94 8.79
N ASP A 276 21.08 -40.95 9.64
CA ASP A 276 21.27 -40.89 11.09
C ASP A 276 22.68 -40.37 11.40
N ALA A 277 22.78 -39.32 12.21
CA ALA A 277 24.06 -38.83 12.72
C ALA A 277 23.86 -38.31 14.14
N THR A 278 23.98 -39.24 15.09
CA THR A 278 24.35 -38.95 16.48
C THR A 278 25.84 -38.62 16.56
N PRO A 279 26.22 -37.60 17.34
CA PRO A 279 27.34 -37.76 18.27
C PRO A 279 26.96 -37.19 19.65
N SER A 280 26.89 -38.01 20.70
CA SER A 280 28.02 -38.40 21.56
C SER A 280 28.70 -37.21 22.26
N THR A 281 28.25 -36.95 23.48
CA THR A 281 29.01 -36.57 24.69
C THR A 281 30.28 -35.71 24.58
N GLY A 282 30.21 -34.55 25.25
CA GLY A 282 31.29 -33.87 25.95
C GLY A 282 30.69 -32.98 27.04
#